data_AF-G5NMF7-F1
#
_entry.id   AF-G5NMF7-F1
#
_cell.length_a   1.000
_cell.length_b   1.000
_cell.length_c   1.000
_cell.angle_alpha   90.00
_cell.angle_beta   90.00
_cell.angle_gamma   90.00
#
_symmetry.space_group_name_H-M   'P 1'
#
loop_
_entity.id
_entity.type
_entity.pdbx_description
1 polymer ?
#
loop_
_entity_poly.entity_id
_entity_poly.type
_entity_poly.pdbx_seq_one_letter_code
_entity_poly.pdbx_strand_id
1 'polypeptide(L)'
;MDTVRKLAPFTFSTHFKDHIVTMNGDEPVVCGVPVGEGSIDIDTCFKTLVDDSAVTRINIETCFPYASRFARPKGTGGVNEFKGTFTVKPSPFDEMKIKPLEYYYPGKISEERLDELMEAQERCVQVSVQTLKNLRNKYC
;
A
#
# COMPACT_ATOMS: atom_id res chain seq x y z
N MET A 1 -2.68 -9.46 -11.06
CA MET A 1 -3.08 -10.84 -10.68
C MET A 1 -2.21 -11.90 -11.31
N ASP A 2 -1.91 -11.80 -12.60
CA ASP A 2 -1.09 -12.80 -13.31
C ASP A 2 0.25 -13.11 -12.63
N THR A 3 0.92 -12.10 -12.07
CA THR A 3 2.19 -12.31 -11.36
C THR A 3 2.04 -13.18 -10.12
N VAL A 4 1.02 -12.94 -9.28
CA VAL A 4 0.83 -13.70 -8.03
C VAL A 4 0.51 -15.15 -8.36
N ARG A 5 -0.41 -15.41 -9.29
CA ARG A 5 -0.76 -16.79 -9.73
C ARG A 5 0.44 -17.54 -10.29
N LYS A 6 1.27 -16.89 -11.10
CA LYS A 6 2.46 -17.51 -11.70
C LYS A 6 3.55 -17.83 -10.68
N LEU A 7 3.67 -17.03 -9.62
CA LEU A 7 4.74 -17.16 -8.64
C LEU A 7 4.33 -17.91 -7.37
N ALA A 8 3.02 -18.03 -7.08
CA ALA A 8 2.53 -18.68 -5.87
C ALA A 8 3.12 -20.09 -5.64
N PRO A 9 3.21 -20.99 -6.66
CA PRO A 9 3.80 -22.33 -6.47
C PRO A 9 5.27 -22.34 -6.05
N PHE A 10 5.99 -21.25 -6.28
CA PHE A 10 7.41 -21.09 -5.97
C PHE A 10 7.64 -20.19 -4.74
N THR A 11 6.56 -19.72 -4.10
CA THR A 11 6.63 -18.73 -3.02
C THR A 11 6.83 -19.42 -1.67
N PHE A 12 7.92 -19.07 -0.97
CA PHE A 12 8.22 -19.58 0.38
C PHE A 12 7.83 -18.59 1.49
N SER A 13 7.81 -17.30 1.19
CA SER A 13 7.39 -16.24 2.10
C SER A 13 6.86 -15.05 1.31
N THR A 14 6.10 -14.18 1.98
CA THR A 14 5.51 -13.01 1.33
C THR A 14 5.34 -11.87 2.31
N HIS A 15 5.39 -10.64 1.78
CA HIS A 15 5.09 -9.41 2.48
C HIS A 15 3.80 -8.83 1.89
N PHE A 16 2.82 -8.55 2.75
CA PHE A 16 1.63 -7.80 2.37
C PHE A 16 1.81 -6.34 2.69
N LYS A 17 1.57 -5.53 1.67
CA LYS A 17 1.52 -4.08 1.73
C LYS A 17 0.50 -3.57 0.73
N ASP A 18 0.04 -2.34 0.93
CA ASP A 18 -0.94 -1.74 0.04
C ASP A 18 -0.56 -0.29 -0.26
N HIS A 19 -0.96 0.17 -1.45
CA HIS A 19 -0.57 1.47 -1.98
C HIS A 19 -1.72 2.08 -2.76
N ILE A 20 -1.69 3.41 -2.85
CA ILE A 20 -2.53 4.19 -3.73
C ILE A 20 -1.63 5.06 -4.63
N VAL A 21 -2.17 5.46 -5.77
CA VAL A 21 -1.66 6.63 -6.49
C VAL A 21 -2.43 7.84 -5.95
N THR A 22 -1.72 8.88 -5.53
CA THR A 22 -2.30 10.17 -5.11
C THR A 22 -1.59 11.32 -5.82
N MET A 23 -2.11 12.53 -5.69
CA MET A 23 -1.55 13.73 -6.28
C MET A 23 -0.71 14.50 -5.26
N ASN A 24 0.45 15.00 -5.70
CA ASN A 24 1.27 15.98 -4.98
C ASN A 24 1.29 17.26 -5.81
N GLY A 25 0.27 18.11 -5.64
CA GLY A 25 -0.05 19.14 -6.63
C GLY A 25 -0.48 18.48 -7.93
N ASP A 26 0.18 18.80 -9.05
CA ASP A 26 -0.11 18.18 -10.35
C ASP A 26 0.70 16.90 -10.63
N GLU A 27 1.58 16.49 -9.70
CA GLU A 27 2.46 15.32 -9.87
C GLU A 27 1.84 14.06 -9.24
N PRO A 28 1.63 12.96 -10.00
CA PRO A 28 1.16 11.70 -9.43
C PRO A 28 2.31 10.99 -8.68
N VAL A 29 2.02 10.53 -7.47
CA VAL A 29 2.96 9.82 -6.58
C VAL A 29 2.33 8.55 -6.02
N VAL A 30 3.16 7.59 -5.63
CA VAL A 30 2.72 6.35 -4.98
C VAL A 30 2.88 6.51 -3.48
N CYS A 31 1.78 6.37 -2.72
CA CYS A 31 1.75 6.44 -1.26
C CYS A 31 1.41 5.06 -0.70
N GLY A 32 2.21 4.56 0.24
CA GLY A 32 1.87 3.35 0.99
C GLY A 32 0.74 3.64 1.96
N VAL A 33 -0.21 2.72 2.13
CA VAL A 33 -1.39 2.87 3.01
C VAL A 33 -1.63 1.57 3.78
N PRO A 34 -2.54 1.55 4.79
CA PRO A 34 -2.88 0.31 5.47
C PRO A 34 -3.42 -0.75 4.52
N VAL A 35 -3.10 -2.02 4.82
CA VAL A 35 -3.58 -3.15 4.01
C VAL A 35 -5.11 -3.18 4.01
N GLY A 36 -5.69 -3.09 2.81
CA GLY A 36 -7.15 -3.08 2.58
C GLY A 36 -7.74 -1.70 2.34
N GLU A 37 -6.99 -0.62 2.55
CA GLU A 37 -7.39 0.75 2.21
C GLU A 37 -6.86 1.18 0.84
N GLY A 38 -5.90 0.45 0.28
CA GLY A 38 -5.25 0.80 -0.97
C GLY A 38 -5.95 0.24 -2.20
N SER A 39 -5.17 0.04 -3.27
CA SER A 39 -5.68 -0.29 -4.61
C SER A 39 -5.26 -1.68 -5.08
N ILE A 40 -4.47 -2.38 -4.28
CA ILE A 40 -4.10 -3.77 -4.55
C ILE A 40 -5.30 -4.64 -4.16
N ASP A 41 -5.70 -5.55 -5.05
CA ASP A 41 -6.73 -6.55 -4.72
C ASP A 41 -6.12 -7.63 -3.82
N ILE A 42 -6.07 -7.30 -2.53
CA ILE A 42 -5.47 -8.16 -1.50
C ILE A 42 -6.28 -9.43 -1.27
N ASP A 43 -7.58 -9.45 -1.56
CA ASP A 43 -8.46 -10.59 -1.34
C ASP A 43 -8.11 -11.72 -2.33
N THR A 44 -8.03 -11.40 -3.63
CA THR A 44 -7.60 -12.38 -4.64
C THR A 44 -6.14 -12.79 -4.44
N CYS A 45 -5.25 -11.85 -4.10
CA CYS A 45 -3.85 -12.16 -3.82
C CYS A 45 -3.70 -13.13 -2.65
N PHE A 46 -4.40 -12.88 -1.54
CA PHE A 46 -4.38 -13.74 -0.35
C PHE A 46 -4.92 -15.13 -0.66
N LYS A 47 -6.10 -15.20 -1.28
CA LYS A 47 -6.71 -16.48 -1.68
C LYS A 47 -5.77 -17.30 -2.57
N THR A 48 -5.17 -16.67 -3.57
CA THR A 48 -4.21 -17.33 -4.47
C THR A 48 -3.02 -17.91 -3.71
N LEU A 49 -2.49 -17.19 -2.73
CA LEU A 49 -1.37 -17.69 -1.92
C LEU A 49 -1.79 -18.84 -1.00
N VAL A 50 -2.99 -18.81 -0.45
CA VAL A 50 -3.53 -19.93 0.34
C VAL A 50 -3.71 -21.18 -0.52
N ASP A 51 -4.28 -21.02 -1.71
CA ASP A 51 -4.61 -22.15 -2.59
C ASP A 51 -3.37 -22.76 -3.25
N ASP A 52 -2.43 -21.92 -3.68
CA ASP A 52 -1.38 -22.30 -4.65
C ASP A 52 0.05 -22.17 -4.13
N SER A 53 0.28 -21.91 -2.84
CA SER A 53 1.64 -21.76 -2.28
C SER A 53 1.89 -22.58 -1.01
N ALA A 54 3.17 -22.72 -0.63
CA ALA A 54 3.57 -23.35 0.63
C ALA A 54 3.66 -22.35 1.80
N VAL A 55 3.16 -21.12 1.64
CA VAL A 55 3.28 -20.05 2.64
C VAL A 55 2.45 -20.37 3.87
N THR A 56 3.10 -20.42 5.03
CA THR A 56 2.44 -20.61 6.34
C THR A 56 2.39 -19.34 7.19
N ARG A 57 3.08 -18.29 6.75
CA ARG A 57 3.20 -17.02 7.46
C ARG A 57 3.14 -15.84 6.48
N ILE A 58 2.33 -14.85 6.84
CA ILE A 58 2.31 -13.55 6.19
C ILE A 58 3.06 -12.55 7.05
N ASN A 59 3.94 -11.78 6.42
CA ASN A 59 4.55 -10.61 7.04
C ASN A 59 3.84 -9.35 6.55
N ILE A 60 3.65 -8.39 7.44
CA ILE A 60 3.11 -7.07 7.09
C ILE A 60 4.30 -6.15 6.88
N GLU A 61 4.37 -5.52 5.73
CA GLU A 61 5.35 -4.47 5.45
C GLU A 61 4.59 -3.15 5.31
N THR A 62 4.81 -2.23 6.25
CA THR A 62 4.17 -0.91 6.20
C THR A 62 5.22 0.15 5.88
N CYS A 63 4.80 1.12 5.09
CA CYS A 63 5.54 2.36 4.90
C CYS A 63 4.62 3.57 4.96
N PHE A 64 3.39 3.43 5.45
CA PHE A 64 2.45 4.56 5.56
C PHE A 64 3.03 5.61 6.54
N PRO A 65 2.99 6.90 6.21
CA PRO A 65 2.43 7.48 5.00
C PRO A 65 3.43 7.81 3.88
N TYR A 66 4.64 7.26 3.88
CA TYR A 66 5.65 7.52 2.85
C TYR A 66 5.08 7.51 1.42
N ALA A 67 5.34 8.60 0.69
CA ALA A 67 5.07 8.71 -0.73
C ALA A 67 6.36 8.89 -1.53
N SER A 68 6.36 8.36 -2.76
CA SER A 68 7.49 8.45 -3.67
C SER A 68 7.04 8.66 -5.11
N ARG A 69 7.95 9.22 -5.91
CA ARG A 69 7.74 9.38 -7.35
C ARG A 69 7.81 8.05 -8.07
N PHE A 70 7.15 7.96 -9.21
CA PHE A 70 7.36 6.86 -10.12
C PHE A 70 8.81 6.85 -10.62
N ALA A 71 9.55 5.79 -10.28
CA ALA A 71 10.95 5.62 -10.69
C ALA A 71 11.11 5.19 -12.16
N ARG A 72 10.00 5.00 -12.88
CA ARG A 72 9.95 4.49 -14.25
C ARG A 72 9.05 5.38 -15.10
N PRO A 73 9.39 5.61 -16.37
CA PRO A 73 8.56 6.41 -17.25
C PRO A 73 7.23 5.70 -17.55
N LYS A 74 6.22 6.50 -17.88
CA LYS A 74 4.93 6.06 -18.39
C LYS A 74 5.10 5.03 -19.52
N GLY A 75 4.30 3.97 -19.51
CA GLY A 75 4.38 2.86 -20.46
C GLY A 75 5.22 1.67 -19.99
N THR A 76 6.03 1.82 -18.93
CA THR A 76 6.76 0.70 -18.33
C THR A 76 5.79 -0.39 -17.84
N GLY A 77 6.03 -1.65 -18.21
CA GLY A 77 5.14 -2.76 -17.87
C GLY A 77 3.77 -2.71 -18.55
N GLY A 78 3.63 -1.92 -19.63
CA GLY A 78 2.37 -1.77 -20.38
C GLY A 78 1.36 -0.81 -19.74
N VAL A 79 1.73 -0.11 -18.67
CA VAL A 79 0.84 0.81 -17.95
C VAL A 79 0.95 2.22 -18.54
N ASN A 80 -0.07 2.62 -19.30
CA ASN A 80 -0.13 3.93 -19.97
C ASN A 80 -1.14 4.90 -19.33
N GLU A 81 -1.97 4.44 -18.40
CA GLU A 81 -3.04 5.26 -17.81
C GLU A 81 -3.24 4.87 -16.34
N PHE A 82 -3.67 5.83 -15.53
CA PHE A 82 -4.03 5.61 -14.13
C PHE A 82 -5.44 4.99 -14.02
N LYS A 83 -5.52 3.67 -14.21
CA LYS A 83 -6.75 2.86 -14.12
C LYS A 83 -6.50 1.59 -13.31
N GLY A 84 -7.58 0.98 -12.82
CA GLY A 84 -7.50 -0.24 -12.01
C GLY A 84 -6.69 -0.01 -10.73
N THR A 85 -5.68 -0.85 -10.49
CA THR A 85 -4.76 -0.72 -9.34
C THR A 85 -4.02 0.62 -9.29
N PHE A 86 -3.86 1.30 -10.43
CA PHE A 86 -3.21 2.61 -10.52
C PHE A 86 -4.19 3.79 -10.54
N THR A 87 -5.48 3.57 -10.28
CA THR A 87 -6.46 4.66 -10.20
C THR A 87 -6.03 5.68 -9.14
N VAL A 88 -6.08 6.96 -9.49
CA VAL A 88 -5.77 8.04 -8.55
C VAL A 88 -6.85 8.10 -7.47
N LYS A 89 -6.43 8.13 -6.21
CA LYS A 89 -7.29 8.25 -5.03
C LYS A 89 -6.93 9.54 -4.27
N PRO A 90 -7.84 10.03 -3.39
CA PRO A 90 -7.54 11.15 -2.52
C PRO A 90 -6.31 10.90 -1.65
N SER A 91 -5.59 11.98 -1.36
CA SER A 91 -4.49 11.97 -0.41
C SER A 91 -4.97 11.53 0.99
N PRO A 92 -4.19 10.74 1.74
CA PRO A 92 -4.59 10.29 3.08
C PRO A 92 -4.59 11.42 4.12
N PHE A 93 -3.94 12.55 3.83
CA PHE A 93 -3.92 13.74 4.68
C PHE A 93 -4.30 14.96 3.86
N ASP A 94 -4.77 15.99 4.55
CA ASP A 94 -5.09 17.29 3.98
C ASP A 94 -3.85 17.92 3.31
N GLU A 95 -3.89 18.03 1.99
CA GLU A 95 -2.80 18.54 1.16
C GLU A 95 -2.48 20.02 1.42
N MET A 96 -3.41 20.76 2.04
CA MET A 96 -3.16 22.14 2.48
C MET A 96 -2.30 22.19 3.74
N LYS A 97 -2.25 21.09 4.51
CA LYS A 97 -1.44 20.97 5.73
C LYS A 97 -0.10 20.29 5.47
N ILE A 98 -0.11 19.22 4.67
CA ILE A 98 1.09 18.44 4.36
C ILE A 98 0.92 17.72 3.03
N LYS A 99 1.83 17.99 2.09
CA LYS A 99 1.79 17.35 0.77
C LYS A 99 2.41 15.95 0.82
N PRO A 100 2.02 15.04 -0.08
CA PRO A 100 2.51 13.67 -0.03
C PRO A 100 4.03 13.48 0.01
N LEU A 101 4.79 14.29 -0.74
CA LEU A 101 6.25 14.17 -0.74
C LEU A 101 6.93 14.73 0.52
N GLU A 102 6.16 15.33 1.44
CA GLU A 102 6.65 15.86 2.71
C GLU A 102 6.46 14.87 3.88
N TYR A 103 5.69 13.79 3.66
CA TYR A 103 5.39 12.76 4.66
C TYR A 103 6.61 12.06 5.27
N TYR A 104 7.78 12.14 4.64
CA TYR A 104 8.99 11.49 5.14
C TYR A 104 9.66 12.26 6.29
N TYR A 105 9.49 13.59 6.34
CA TYR A 105 10.07 14.44 7.37
C TYR A 105 9.05 15.44 7.94
N PRO A 106 7.92 14.96 8.52
CA PRO A 106 6.84 15.83 8.96
C PRO A 106 7.25 16.79 10.09
N GLY A 107 8.22 16.40 10.90
CA GLY A 107 8.79 17.28 11.94
C GLY A 107 9.51 18.53 11.39
N LYS A 108 9.82 18.58 10.09
CA LYS A 108 10.30 19.82 9.43
C LYS A 108 9.17 20.81 9.14
N ILE A 109 7.92 20.36 9.18
CA ILE A 109 6.72 21.18 9.01
C ILE A 109 6.25 21.66 10.39
N SER A 110 5.93 20.72 11.29
CA SER A 110 5.62 21.00 12.69
C SER A 110 5.65 19.74 13.55
N GLU A 111 5.72 19.92 14.87
CA GLU A 111 5.58 18.84 15.86
C GLU A 111 4.19 18.19 15.78
N GLU A 112 3.13 19.00 15.63
CA GLU A 112 1.76 18.50 15.44
C GLU A 112 1.63 17.56 14.23
N ARG A 113 2.31 17.84 13.12
CA ARG A 113 2.31 16.95 11.94
C ARG A 113 3.12 15.68 12.20
N LEU A 114 4.19 15.76 12.97
CA LEU A 114 4.95 14.56 13.36
C LEU A 114 4.06 13.62 14.18
N ASP A 115 3.37 14.14 15.18
CA ASP A 115 2.49 13.36 16.04
C ASP A 115 1.33 12.73 15.25
N GLU A 116 0.65 13.50 14.40
CA GLU A 116 -0.42 13.00 13.53
C GLU A 116 0.06 11.84 12.65
N LEU A 117 1.25 11.95 12.05
CA LEU A 117 1.78 10.90 11.18
C LEU A 117 2.29 9.69 11.96
N MET A 118 2.74 9.86 13.22
CA MET A 118 3.06 8.75 14.11
C MET A 118 1.81 7.97 14.54
N GLU A 119 0.72 8.67 14.89
CA GLU A 119 -0.58 8.04 15.16
C GLU A 119 -1.10 7.28 13.92
N ALA A 120 -0.92 7.87 12.74
CA ALA A 120 -1.28 7.25 11.48
C ALA A 120 -0.49 5.95 11.22
N GLN A 121 0.80 5.91 11.58
CA GLN A 121 1.64 4.70 11.51
C GLN A 121 1.14 3.61 12.45
N GLU A 122 0.78 3.95 13.69
CA GLU A 122 0.22 2.99 14.63
C GLU A 122 -1.11 2.41 14.11
N ARG A 123 -2.02 3.27 13.66
CA ARG A 123 -3.28 2.87 13.03
C ARG A 123 -3.06 1.93 11.86
N CYS A 124 -2.05 2.20 11.03
CA CYS A 124 -1.74 1.37 9.88
C CYS A 124 -1.42 -0.07 10.26
N VAL A 125 -0.63 -0.27 11.32
CA VAL A 125 -0.33 -1.62 11.82
C VAL A 125 -1.61 -2.30 12.32
N GLN A 126 -2.40 -1.61 13.15
CA GLN A 126 -3.62 -2.17 13.73
C GLN A 126 -4.63 -2.59 12.65
N VAL A 127 -4.92 -1.71 11.69
CA VAL A 127 -5.83 -1.98 10.57
C VAL A 127 -5.28 -3.12 9.71
N SER A 128 -4.01 -3.07 9.33
CA SER A 128 -3.41 -4.10 8.45
C SER A 128 -3.46 -5.50 9.09
N VAL A 129 -3.16 -5.59 10.40
CA VAL A 129 -3.26 -6.83 11.16
C VAL A 129 -4.70 -7.34 11.17
N GLN A 130 -5.66 -6.47 11.45
CA GLN A 130 -7.06 -6.88 11.51
C GLN A 130 -7.58 -7.33 10.14
N THR A 131 -7.25 -6.60 9.07
CA THR A 131 -7.62 -6.96 7.70
C THR A 131 -7.08 -8.33 7.33
N LEU A 132 -5.81 -8.62 7.59
CA LEU A 132 -5.22 -9.92 7.27
C LEU A 132 -5.74 -11.07 8.15
N LYS A 133 -6.08 -10.80 9.42
CA LYS A 133 -6.80 -11.76 10.27
C LYS A 133 -8.18 -12.08 9.71
N ASN A 134 -8.90 -11.08 9.20
CA ASN A 134 -10.20 -11.28 8.56
C ASN A 134 -10.07 -12.13 7.29
N LEU A 135 -9.07 -11.86 6.43
CA LEU A 135 -8.80 -12.69 5.25
C LEU A 135 -8.43 -14.12 5.62
N ARG A 136 -7.60 -14.30 6.66
CA ARG A 136 -7.30 -15.64 7.18
C ARG A 136 -8.56 -16.36 7.63
N ASN A 137 -9.40 -15.73 8.45
CA ASN A 137 -10.66 -16.36 8.91
C ASN A 137 -11.63 -16.66 7.76
N LYS A 138 -11.50 -15.97 6.62
CA LYS A 138 -12.32 -16.18 5.43
C LYS A 138 -11.85 -17.35 4.57
N TYR A 139 -10.55 -17.64 4.55
CA TYR A 139 -9.93 -18.57 3.58
C TYR A 139 -9.18 -19.75 4.20
N CYS A 140 -8.95 -19.76 5.52
CA CYS A 140 -8.27 -20.81 6.26
C CYS A 140 -9.16 -21.29 7.41
#